data_AF-A0A372F9Q0-F1
#
_entry.id   AF-A0A372F9Q0-F1
#
_cell.length_a   1.000
_cell.length_b   1.000
_cell.length_c   1.000
_cell.angle_alpha   90.00
_cell.angle_beta   90.00
_cell.angle_gamma   90.00
#
_symmetry.space_group_name_H-M   'P 1'
#
loop_
_entity.id
_entity.type
_entity.pdbx_description
1 polymer ?
#
loop_
_entity_poly.entity_id
_entity_poly.type
_entity_poly.pdbx_seq_one_letter_code
_entity_poly.pdbx_strand_id
1 'polypeptide(L)'
;MPTYNNNDIANLAKVFTGLSWGDSKYLGDVNKDYWSYTKKLKFYAIDSSDAYLRPWVHPSNWVIVNGHEVGPKTFLGNTIPTRSVQQGELDIKDALDILFNHPNVGPFIGRRLIQRLVTSNPSPAYIQRVASIFNNNGSGTRGDLKAVVRAVLLDPEARDCCNNGDTQFAGIFKEPFIRYTNLVKGLNLTATGGVFRNVMRRAYDKTGQIPMYSPSVFNFFAPDYTPDGALKGTGKYGPEFQTLNSQTLTGYLNALNSWIIVDDVVEYTTYFSGEKYKPLQEPGFILTADYPLTRNDRLPQLLDKYNLILAHGRLSQKTLDIIKGALLEMPISVTNGVPNADDASRRVRIAIFLIMASPDYLINK
;
A
#
# COMPACT_ATOMS: atom_id res chain seq x y z
N MET A 1 -24.99 -0.63 7.02
CA MET A 1 -25.44 0.78 6.93
C MET A 1 -24.49 1.63 7.74
N PRO A 2 -24.10 2.84 7.27
CA PRO A 2 -23.36 3.78 8.09
C PRO A 2 -24.13 4.03 9.40
N THR A 3 -23.44 3.97 10.55
CA THR A 3 -24.05 4.27 11.86
C THR A 3 -24.02 5.77 12.19
N TYR A 4 -23.65 6.59 11.22
CA TYR A 4 -23.53 8.03 11.33
C TYR A 4 -24.38 8.73 10.28
N ASN A 5 -24.75 9.97 10.54
CA ASN A 5 -25.46 10.86 9.64
C ASN A 5 -24.70 12.18 9.43
N ASN A 6 -25.26 13.11 8.65
CA ASN A 6 -24.63 14.39 8.39
C ASN A 6 -24.42 15.25 9.65
N ASN A 7 -25.25 15.11 10.68
CA ASN A 7 -25.07 15.83 11.93
C ASN A 7 -23.85 15.31 12.69
N ASP A 8 -23.60 13.99 12.68
CA ASP A 8 -22.38 13.42 13.26
C ASP A 8 -21.14 13.97 12.55
N ILE A 9 -21.17 14.04 11.21
CA ILE A 9 -20.07 14.59 10.40
C ILE A 9 -19.84 16.06 10.74
N ALA A 10 -20.90 16.86 10.77
CA ALA A 10 -20.80 18.30 11.06
C ALA A 10 -20.26 18.55 12.48
N ASN A 11 -20.67 17.76 13.48
CA ASN A 11 -20.16 17.90 14.84
C ASN A 11 -18.72 17.39 14.98
N LEU A 12 -18.36 16.30 14.31
CA LEU A 12 -16.99 15.81 14.28
C LEU A 12 -16.06 16.82 13.56
N ALA A 13 -16.52 17.50 12.52
CA ALA A 13 -15.73 18.51 11.82
C ALA A 13 -15.30 19.67 12.76
N LYS A 14 -16.17 20.06 13.69
CA LYS A 14 -15.86 21.10 14.70
C LYS A 14 -14.65 20.71 15.56
N VAL A 15 -14.46 19.42 15.84
CA VAL A 15 -13.33 18.92 16.64
C VAL A 15 -11.97 19.27 16.02
N PHE A 16 -11.89 19.25 14.69
CA PHE A 16 -10.63 19.44 13.96
C PHE A 16 -10.34 20.89 13.57
N THR A 17 -11.21 21.83 13.94
CA THR A 17 -10.91 23.28 13.82
C THR A 17 -9.72 23.64 14.70
N GLY A 18 -8.89 24.59 14.28
CA GLY A 18 -7.70 25.03 15.00
C GLY A 18 -6.42 24.27 14.65
N LEU A 19 -6.50 23.16 13.90
CA LEU A 19 -5.32 22.51 13.34
C LEU A 19 -4.83 23.25 12.09
N SER A 20 -3.53 23.53 12.03
CA SER A 20 -2.89 24.13 10.86
C SER A 20 -1.48 23.57 10.64
N TRP A 21 -0.90 23.93 9.49
CA TRP A 21 0.46 23.57 9.13
C TRP A 21 1.44 24.07 10.19
N GLY A 22 2.48 23.26 10.45
CA GLY A 22 3.48 23.58 11.45
C GLY A 22 4.28 24.85 11.15
N ASP A 23 4.26 25.32 9.89
CA ASP A 23 4.89 26.53 9.34
C ASP A 23 3.87 27.57 8.83
N SER A 24 2.64 27.54 9.33
CA SER A 24 1.62 28.50 8.88
C SER A 24 2.01 29.94 9.21
N LYS A 25 2.31 30.73 8.17
CA LYS A 25 2.64 32.17 8.27
C LYS A 25 1.54 32.99 8.93
N TYR A 26 0.29 32.58 8.76
CA TYR A 26 -0.89 33.26 9.30
C TYR A 26 -1.04 33.06 10.82
N LEU A 27 -0.24 32.16 11.41
CA LEU A 27 -0.26 31.79 12.82
C LEU A 27 1.11 32.02 13.50
N GLY A 28 1.93 32.90 12.90
CA GLY A 28 3.15 33.43 13.50
C GLY A 28 4.47 32.75 13.08
N ASP A 29 4.47 31.74 12.21
CA ASP A 29 5.72 31.13 11.70
C ASP A 29 6.16 31.81 10.38
N VAL A 30 7.21 32.62 10.43
CA VAL A 30 7.71 33.38 9.28
C VAL A 30 8.66 32.59 8.37
N ASN A 31 9.02 31.35 8.74
CA ASN A 31 10.09 30.59 8.09
C ASN A 31 9.57 29.31 7.41
N LYS A 32 8.91 29.51 6.26
CA LYS A 32 8.56 28.42 5.34
C LYS A 32 9.77 28.04 4.49
N ASP A 33 10.12 26.76 4.46
CA ASP A 33 11.20 26.22 3.61
C ASP A 33 10.75 24.95 2.87
N TYR A 34 11.68 24.32 2.13
CA TYR A 34 11.40 23.07 1.41
C TYR A 34 11.10 21.88 2.33
N TRP A 35 11.43 21.95 3.62
CA TRP A 35 11.20 20.88 4.59
C TRP A 35 9.95 21.10 5.45
N SER A 36 9.29 22.25 5.32
CA SER A 36 8.06 22.58 6.03
C SER A 36 6.98 21.49 6.02
N TYR A 37 6.84 20.73 4.92
CA TYR A 37 5.86 19.64 4.82
C TYR A 37 6.13 18.46 5.78
N THR A 38 7.34 18.38 6.35
CA THR A 38 7.71 17.37 7.37
C THR A 38 7.33 17.80 8.78
N LYS A 39 7.00 19.07 9.00
CA LYS A 39 6.58 19.57 10.30
C LYS A 39 5.21 19.01 10.63
N LYS A 40 5.03 18.54 11.87
CA LYS A 40 3.73 18.09 12.37
C LYS A 40 2.72 19.24 12.29
N LEU A 41 1.45 18.89 12.04
CA LEU A 41 0.35 19.84 12.26
C LEU A 41 0.39 20.32 13.71
N LYS A 42 0.09 21.59 13.91
CA LYS A 42 0.02 22.24 15.22
C LYS A 42 -1.40 22.72 15.46
N PHE A 43 -1.83 22.63 16.70
CA PHE A 43 -3.08 23.24 17.13
C PHE A 43 -2.84 24.70 17.51
N TYR A 44 -3.73 25.58 17.06
CA TYR A 44 -3.71 26.99 17.32
C TYR A 44 -5.09 27.40 17.84
N ALA A 45 -5.12 27.74 19.13
CA ALA A 45 -6.34 28.17 19.82
C ALA A 45 -6.91 29.49 19.28
N ILE A 46 -6.03 30.32 18.71
CA ILE A 46 -6.32 31.65 18.21
C ILE A 46 -5.86 31.70 16.76
N ASP A 47 -6.75 32.07 15.86
CA ASP A 47 -6.41 32.38 14.48
C ASP A 47 -6.09 33.88 14.35
N SER A 48 -4.86 34.20 14.02
CA SER A 48 -4.41 35.56 13.71
C SER A 48 -4.46 35.88 12.21
N SER A 49 -5.01 35.00 11.37
CA SER A 49 -5.02 35.15 9.90
C SER A 49 -5.68 36.44 9.41
N ASP A 50 -6.64 36.99 10.16
CA ASP A 50 -7.30 38.26 9.85
C ASP A 50 -6.32 39.47 9.95
N ALA A 51 -5.26 39.38 10.75
CA ALA A 51 -4.27 40.46 10.91
C ALA A 51 -3.43 40.70 9.64
N TYR A 52 -3.20 39.66 8.82
CA TYR A 52 -2.38 39.76 7.60
C TYR A 52 -3.22 40.00 6.34
N LEU A 53 -4.50 39.57 6.33
CA LEU A 53 -5.38 39.67 5.17
C LEU A 53 -6.11 41.01 5.04
N ARG A 54 -6.17 41.81 6.12
CA ARG A 54 -6.84 43.11 6.11
C ARG A 54 -5.92 44.23 6.63
N PRO A 55 -4.89 44.64 5.87
CA PRO A 55 -4.01 45.75 6.26
C PRO A 55 -4.73 47.10 6.44
N TRP A 56 -5.97 47.21 5.92
CA TRP A 56 -6.83 48.38 6.06
C TRP A 56 -7.69 48.39 7.34
N VAL A 57 -7.69 47.29 8.10
CA VAL A 57 -8.32 47.24 9.43
C VAL A 57 -7.34 47.86 10.42
N HIS A 58 -7.74 48.98 11.00
CA HIS A 58 -6.94 49.78 11.94
C HIS A 58 -6.26 48.89 13.01
N PRO A 59 -5.05 49.24 13.50
CA PRO A 59 -4.34 48.49 14.55
C PRO A 59 -5.16 48.23 15.83
N SER A 60 -6.15 49.09 16.10
CA SER A 60 -7.09 48.99 17.21
C SER A 60 -8.31 48.07 16.94
N ASN A 61 -8.46 47.53 15.73
CA ASN A 61 -9.58 46.69 15.29
C ASN A 61 -9.14 45.28 14.85
N TRP A 62 -7.96 44.81 15.26
CA TRP A 62 -7.54 43.43 15.03
C TRP A 62 -8.49 42.48 15.78
N VAL A 63 -9.39 41.84 15.03
CA VAL A 63 -10.24 40.79 15.59
C VAL A 63 -9.39 39.53 15.67
N ILE A 64 -8.95 39.20 16.88
CA ILE A 64 -8.51 37.85 17.19
C ILE A 64 -9.73 36.95 16.99
N VAL A 65 -9.69 36.08 15.98
CA VAL A 65 -10.72 35.07 15.75
C VAL A 65 -10.31 33.79 16.48
N ASN A 66 -11.31 33.09 17.01
CA ASN A 66 -11.09 31.80 17.62
C ASN A 66 -10.64 30.81 16.53
N GLY A 67 -9.48 30.18 16.73
CA GLY A 67 -8.98 29.16 15.81
C GLY A 67 -9.78 27.86 15.89
N HIS A 68 -10.44 27.63 17.03
CA HIS A 68 -11.23 26.43 17.32
C HIS A 68 -12.70 26.77 17.63
N GLU A 69 -13.60 25.96 17.10
CA GLU A 69 -15.04 26.07 17.33
C GLU A 69 -15.38 25.69 18.78
N VAL A 70 -15.87 26.66 19.56
CA VAL A 70 -16.34 26.43 20.92
C VAL A 70 -17.73 25.79 20.96
N GLY A 71 -18.09 25.25 22.13
CA GLY A 71 -19.40 24.64 22.36
C GLY A 71 -19.37 23.11 22.32
N PRO A 72 -20.50 22.47 22.68
CA PRO A 72 -20.58 21.02 22.77
C PRO A 72 -20.55 20.41 21.37
N LYS A 73 -19.92 19.23 21.25
CA LYS A 73 -19.80 18.49 20.00
C LYS A 73 -20.37 17.10 20.19
N THR A 74 -21.51 16.82 19.56
CA THR A 74 -22.25 15.56 19.74
C THR A 74 -22.21 14.74 18.46
N PHE A 75 -21.66 13.53 18.54
CA PHE A 75 -21.63 12.58 17.43
C PHE A 75 -21.57 11.15 17.96
N LEU A 76 -22.13 10.19 17.20
CA LEU A 76 -22.19 8.77 17.55
C LEU A 76 -22.78 8.53 18.96
N GLY A 77 -23.78 9.32 19.35
CA GLY A 77 -24.45 9.24 20.65
C GLY A 77 -23.61 9.71 21.85
N ASN A 78 -22.43 10.27 21.62
CA ASN A 78 -21.54 10.82 22.66
C ASN A 78 -21.43 12.33 22.51
N THR A 79 -21.17 13.03 23.62
CA THR A 79 -21.01 14.49 23.65
C THR A 79 -19.68 14.86 24.28
N ILE A 80 -18.87 15.59 23.53
CA ILE A 80 -17.70 16.29 24.05
C ILE A 80 -18.19 17.61 24.68
N PRO A 81 -17.83 17.90 25.94
CA PRO A 81 -18.30 19.09 26.63
C PRO A 81 -17.71 20.37 26.04
N THR A 82 -18.35 21.50 26.30
CA THR A 82 -17.79 22.82 25.96
C THR A 82 -16.48 23.06 26.69
N ARG A 83 -15.46 23.51 25.95
CA ARG A 83 -14.16 23.93 26.50
C ARG A 83 -13.75 25.30 25.97
N SER A 84 -12.75 25.88 26.63
CA SER A 84 -12.04 27.04 26.08
C SER A 84 -11.28 26.66 24.81
N VAL A 85 -11.04 27.62 23.91
CA VAL A 85 -10.29 27.38 22.67
C VAL A 85 -8.87 26.87 22.92
N GLN A 86 -8.26 27.24 24.05
CA GLN A 86 -6.93 26.77 24.46
C GLN A 86 -6.88 25.26 24.72
N GLN A 87 -8.03 24.62 24.92
CA GLN A 87 -8.14 23.20 25.25
C GLN A 87 -8.64 22.35 24.07
N GLY A 88 -8.72 22.89 22.85
CA GLY A 88 -9.29 22.15 21.71
C GLY A 88 -8.56 20.85 21.33
N GLU A 89 -7.29 20.69 21.70
CA GLU A 89 -6.60 19.39 21.56
C GLU A 89 -7.24 18.27 22.39
N LEU A 90 -7.88 18.60 23.53
CA LEU A 90 -8.64 17.65 24.32
C LEU A 90 -9.89 17.17 23.58
N ASP A 91 -10.51 18.02 22.75
CA ASP A 91 -11.65 17.61 21.92
C ASP A 91 -11.20 16.58 20.87
N ILE A 92 -10.00 16.75 20.29
CA ILE A 92 -9.43 15.76 19.35
C ILE A 92 -9.20 14.45 20.08
N LYS A 93 -8.60 14.48 21.28
CA LYS A 93 -8.38 13.28 22.10
C LYS A 93 -9.69 12.56 22.41
N ASP A 94 -10.69 13.27 22.94
CA ASP A 94 -11.99 12.68 23.28
C ASP A 94 -12.67 12.11 22.03
N ALA A 95 -12.55 12.78 20.88
CA ALA A 95 -13.14 12.28 19.66
C ALA A 95 -12.49 10.99 19.17
N LEU A 96 -11.16 10.90 19.28
CA LEU A 96 -10.43 9.67 18.99
C LEU A 96 -10.83 8.56 19.97
N ASP A 97 -11.01 8.87 21.25
CA ASP A 97 -11.44 7.90 22.27
C ASP A 97 -12.89 7.41 22.00
N ILE A 98 -13.81 8.29 21.61
CA ILE A 98 -15.18 7.93 21.18
C ILE A 98 -15.14 7.01 19.96
N LEU A 99 -14.38 7.39 18.93
CA LEU A 99 -14.26 6.60 17.71
C LEU A 99 -13.65 5.23 18.02
N PHE A 100 -12.51 5.18 18.70
CA PHE A 100 -11.80 3.94 19.02
C PHE A 100 -12.64 2.93 19.82
N ASN A 101 -13.45 3.43 20.76
CA ASN A 101 -14.32 2.61 21.58
C ASN A 101 -15.66 2.25 20.91
N HIS A 102 -15.96 2.82 19.74
CA HIS A 102 -17.19 2.50 19.02
C HIS A 102 -17.21 1.00 18.61
N PRO A 103 -18.35 0.28 18.80
CA PRO A 103 -18.44 -1.16 18.52
C PRO A 103 -18.06 -1.56 17.09
N ASN A 104 -18.30 -0.69 16.11
CA ASN A 104 -17.98 -0.96 14.71
C ASN A 104 -16.48 -0.92 14.37
N VAL A 105 -15.61 -0.36 15.23
CA VAL A 105 -14.19 -0.24 14.88
C VAL A 105 -13.50 -1.60 14.78
N GLY A 106 -13.80 -2.52 15.70
CA GLY A 106 -13.23 -3.88 15.65
C GLY A 106 -13.56 -4.61 14.35
N PRO A 107 -14.84 -4.76 13.97
CA PRO A 107 -15.24 -5.35 12.70
C PRO A 107 -14.72 -4.59 11.48
N PHE A 108 -14.72 -3.25 11.52
CA PHE A 108 -14.21 -2.43 10.42
C PHE A 108 -12.71 -2.68 10.17
N ILE A 109 -11.88 -2.54 11.21
CA ILE A 109 -10.44 -2.77 11.12
C ILE A 109 -10.14 -4.22 10.77
N GLY A 110 -10.85 -5.17 11.38
CA GLY A 110 -10.74 -6.59 11.07
C GLY A 110 -10.97 -6.87 9.58
N ARG A 111 -12.12 -6.43 9.03
CA ARG A 111 -12.41 -6.58 7.60
C ARG A 111 -11.32 -5.96 6.71
N ARG A 112 -10.89 -4.74 7.01
CA ARG A 112 -9.89 -4.03 6.18
C ARG A 112 -8.53 -4.74 6.20
N LEU A 113 -8.06 -5.17 7.36
CA LEU A 113 -6.79 -5.88 7.47
C LEU A 113 -6.84 -7.23 6.76
N ILE A 114 -7.93 -7.98 6.89
CA ILE A 114 -8.10 -9.25 6.17
C ILE A 114 -8.09 -9.02 4.65
N GLN A 115 -8.81 -8.01 4.15
CA GLN A 115 -8.82 -7.64 2.73
C GLN A 115 -7.43 -7.30 2.20
N ARG A 116 -6.59 -6.66 3.01
CA ARG A 116 -5.23 -6.25 2.60
C ARG A 116 -4.19 -7.35 2.72
N LEU A 117 -4.42 -8.36 3.56
CA LEU A 117 -3.40 -9.35 3.90
C LEU A 117 -3.70 -10.76 3.37
N VAL A 118 -4.96 -11.11 3.17
CA VAL A 118 -5.36 -12.51 2.95
C VAL A 118 -6.34 -12.66 1.78
N THR A 119 -7.55 -12.09 1.88
CA THR A 119 -8.64 -12.37 0.93
C THR A 119 -9.56 -11.17 0.76
N SER A 120 -10.00 -10.92 -0.47
CA SER A 120 -10.96 -9.83 -0.78
C SER A 120 -12.34 -10.07 -0.14
N ASN A 121 -12.67 -11.33 0.13
CA ASN A 121 -14.01 -11.79 0.49
C ASN A 121 -14.03 -12.66 1.76
N PRO A 122 -13.63 -12.13 2.92
CA PRO A 122 -13.63 -12.90 4.16
C PRO A 122 -15.04 -13.23 4.64
N SER A 123 -15.20 -14.39 5.28
CA SER A 123 -16.47 -14.75 5.91
C SER A 123 -16.82 -13.81 7.07
N PRO A 124 -18.12 -13.62 7.39
CA PRO A 124 -18.54 -12.89 8.58
C PRO A 124 -17.94 -13.47 9.88
N ALA A 125 -17.76 -14.78 9.95
CA ALA A 125 -17.18 -15.46 11.11
C ALA A 125 -15.69 -15.11 11.29
N TYR A 126 -14.93 -15.01 10.20
CA TYR A 126 -13.53 -14.58 10.26
C TYR A 126 -13.41 -13.12 10.70
N ILE A 127 -14.23 -12.22 10.15
CA ILE A 127 -14.29 -10.82 10.62
C ILE A 127 -14.59 -10.77 12.12
N GLN A 128 -15.55 -11.56 12.60
CA GLN A 128 -15.95 -11.58 14.01
C GLN A 128 -14.83 -12.08 14.94
N ARG A 129 -14.07 -13.12 14.55
CA ARG A 129 -12.93 -13.62 15.33
C ARG A 129 -11.85 -12.55 15.48
N VAL A 130 -11.47 -11.91 14.37
CA VAL A 130 -10.48 -10.83 14.40
C VAL A 130 -10.98 -9.62 15.18
N ALA A 131 -12.25 -9.25 15.02
CA ALA A 131 -12.87 -8.16 15.78
C ALA A 131 -12.88 -8.43 17.29
N SER A 132 -13.07 -9.69 17.71
CA SER A 132 -13.03 -10.08 19.12
C SER A 132 -11.64 -9.87 19.72
N ILE A 133 -10.58 -10.20 18.96
CA ILE A 133 -9.19 -9.94 19.36
C ILE A 133 -8.87 -8.44 19.36
N PHE A 134 -9.39 -7.67 18.41
CA PHE A 134 -9.28 -6.21 18.45
C PHE A 134 -9.94 -5.65 19.71
N ASN A 135 -11.11 -6.17 20.08
CA ASN A 135 -11.83 -5.70 21.26
C ASN A 135 -11.12 -6.05 22.56
N ASN A 136 -10.47 -7.21 22.62
CA ASN A 136 -9.68 -7.68 23.74
C ASN A 136 -8.67 -8.74 23.27
N ASN A 137 -7.38 -8.46 23.43
CA ASN A 137 -6.29 -9.36 23.04
C ASN A 137 -6.10 -10.59 23.96
N GLY A 138 -7.03 -10.85 24.88
CA GLY A 138 -6.94 -11.89 25.91
C GLY A 138 -6.32 -11.41 27.22
N SER A 139 -5.80 -10.18 27.27
CA SER A 139 -5.25 -9.52 28.48
C SER A 139 -5.99 -8.23 28.82
N GLY A 140 -7.20 -8.03 28.28
CA GLY A 140 -8.00 -6.82 28.50
C GLY A 140 -7.56 -5.61 27.67
N THR A 141 -6.60 -5.76 26.75
CA THR A 141 -6.13 -4.64 25.91
C THR A 141 -6.88 -4.61 24.59
N ARG A 142 -7.54 -3.48 24.32
CA ARG A 142 -8.20 -3.18 23.04
C ARG A 142 -7.17 -2.61 22.05
N GLY A 143 -7.29 -2.97 20.77
CA GLY A 143 -6.51 -2.37 19.68
C GLY A 143 -5.05 -2.81 19.59
N ASP A 144 -4.68 -3.93 20.22
CA ASP A 144 -3.35 -4.53 20.07
C ASP A 144 -3.14 -5.05 18.63
N LEU A 145 -2.49 -4.24 17.79
CA LEU A 145 -2.27 -4.56 16.38
C LEU A 145 -1.40 -5.81 16.19
N LYS A 146 -0.51 -6.14 17.12
CA LYS A 146 0.30 -7.37 17.04
C LYS A 146 -0.60 -8.59 17.20
N ALA A 147 -1.50 -8.57 18.19
CA ALA A 147 -2.48 -9.63 18.39
C ALA A 147 -3.46 -9.73 17.21
N VAL A 148 -3.93 -8.59 16.70
CA VAL A 148 -4.87 -8.53 15.57
C VAL A 148 -4.25 -9.09 14.28
N VAL A 149 -3.05 -8.65 13.91
CA VAL A 149 -2.37 -9.17 12.71
C VAL A 149 -2.08 -10.67 12.84
N ARG A 150 -1.70 -11.14 14.04
CA ARG A 150 -1.55 -12.57 14.30
C ARG A 150 -2.87 -13.32 14.11
N ALA A 151 -3.98 -12.79 14.61
CA ALA A 151 -5.30 -13.39 14.45
C ALA A 151 -5.72 -13.46 12.98
N VAL A 152 -5.42 -12.44 12.18
CA VAL A 152 -5.62 -12.45 10.72
C VAL A 152 -4.80 -13.58 10.09
N LEU A 153 -3.49 -13.58 10.24
CA LEU A 153 -2.61 -14.50 9.50
C LEU A 153 -2.69 -15.97 9.96
N LEU A 154 -3.17 -16.22 11.18
CA LEU A 154 -3.29 -17.56 11.74
C LEU A 154 -4.72 -18.11 11.76
N ASP A 155 -5.69 -17.35 11.25
CA ASP A 155 -7.07 -17.80 11.17
C ASP A 155 -7.20 -19.06 10.29
N PRO A 156 -8.06 -20.03 10.64
CA PRO A 156 -8.30 -21.20 9.79
C PRO A 156 -8.65 -20.85 8.34
N GLU A 157 -9.45 -19.79 8.10
CA GLU A 157 -9.80 -19.37 6.73
C GLU A 157 -8.60 -18.83 5.95
N ALA A 158 -7.59 -18.29 6.65
CA ALA A 158 -6.34 -17.84 6.04
C ALA A 158 -5.35 -18.99 5.79
N ARG A 159 -5.40 -20.05 6.60
CA ARG A 159 -4.45 -21.18 6.54
C ARG A 159 -4.96 -22.36 5.72
N ASP A 160 -6.27 -22.61 5.72
CA ASP A 160 -6.90 -23.70 4.98
C ASP A 160 -7.13 -23.30 3.52
N CYS A 161 -6.06 -23.25 2.73
CA CYS A 161 -6.11 -22.95 1.30
C CYS A 161 -6.75 -24.07 0.44
N CYS A 162 -7.20 -25.18 1.04
CA CYS A 162 -7.63 -26.38 0.31
C CYS A 162 -8.99 -26.99 0.71
N ASN A 163 -9.64 -26.57 1.80
CA ASN A 163 -10.75 -27.36 2.38
C ASN A 163 -12.11 -26.63 2.54
N ASN A 164 -12.21 -25.32 2.28
CA ASN A 164 -13.43 -24.55 2.59
C ASN A 164 -14.10 -23.95 1.34
N GLY A 165 -14.75 -24.78 0.51
CA GLY A 165 -15.74 -24.33 -0.48
C GLY A 165 -15.19 -23.54 -1.69
N ASP A 166 -16.01 -22.62 -2.21
CA ASP A 166 -15.88 -21.96 -3.53
C ASP A 166 -14.53 -21.23 -3.73
N THR A 167 -13.54 -21.96 -4.23
CA THR A 167 -12.19 -21.47 -4.52
C THR A 167 -12.14 -20.47 -5.68
N GLN A 168 -13.25 -20.26 -6.39
CA GLN A 168 -13.28 -19.41 -7.58
C GLN A 168 -12.96 -17.95 -7.27
N PHE A 169 -13.34 -17.47 -6.08
CA PHE A 169 -13.18 -16.07 -5.65
C PHE A 169 -12.21 -15.90 -4.48
N ALA A 170 -11.41 -16.93 -4.19
CA ALA A 170 -10.40 -16.90 -3.16
C ALA A 170 -9.18 -16.07 -3.57
N GLY A 171 -8.54 -15.47 -2.57
CA GLY A 171 -7.31 -14.70 -2.72
C GLY A 171 -7.50 -13.19 -2.93
N ILE A 172 -6.43 -12.55 -3.37
CA ILE A 172 -6.33 -11.11 -3.65
C ILE A 172 -5.59 -10.87 -4.96
N PHE A 173 -5.99 -9.85 -5.71
CA PHE A 173 -5.19 -9.37 -6.83
C PHE A 173 -4.01 -8.58 -6.29
N LYS A 174 -2.78 -8.95 -6.65
CA LYS A 174 -1.56 -8.32 -6.11
C LYS A 174 -1.52 -6.85 -6.53
N GLU A 175 -1.50 -5.94 -5.57
CA GLU A 175 -1.34 -4.50 -5.84
C GLU A 175 0.00 -4.21 -6.55
N PRO A 176 0.09 -3.22 -7.47
CA PRO A 176 1.31 -2.95 -8.21
C PRO A 176 2.57 -2.79 -7.36
N PHE A 177 2.50 -2.07 -6.23
CA PHE A 177 3.66 -1.90 -5.36
C PHE A 177 4.07 -3.21 -4.64
N ILE A 178 3.12 -4.11 -4.37
CA ILE A 178 3.40 -5.44 -3.85
C ILE A 178 4.17 -6.27 -4.88
N ARG A 179 3.83 -6.16 -6.17
CA ARG A 179 4.59 -6.84 -7.24
C ARG A 179 6.02 -6.33 -7.33
N TYR A 180 6.20 -5.02 -7.23
CA TYR A 180 7.53 -4.39 -7.22
C TYR A 180 8.37 -4.87 -6.03
N THR A 181 7.83 -4.81 -4.82
CA THR A 181 8.53 -5.24 -3.62
C THR A 181 8.79 -6.75 -3.59
N ASN A 182 7.88 -7.56 -4.14
CA ASN A 182 8.08 -9.00 -4.30
C ASN A 182 9.27 -9.31 -5.21
N LEU A 183 9.41 -8.62 -6.35
CA LEU A 183 10.58 -8.75 -7.22
C LEU A 183 11.88 -8.35 -6.50
N VAL A 184 11.90 -7.13 -5.93
CA VAL A 184 13.08 -6.56 -5.26
C VAL A 184 13.56 -7.45 -4.11
N LYS A 185 12.64 -7.91 -3.26
CA LYS A 185 12.97 -8.78 -2.12
C LYS A 185 13.25 -10.22 -2.54
N GLY A 186 12.43 -10.78 -3.43
CA GLY A 186 12.52 -12.17 -3.86
C GLY A 186 13.83 -12.48 -4.59
N LEU A 187 14.34 -11.52 -5.35
CA LEU A 187 15.63 -11.65 -6.05
C LEU A 187 16.82 -11.05 -5.30
N ASN A 188 16.59 -10.52 -4.09
CA ASN A 188 17.60 -9.86 -3.28
C ASN A 188 18.37 -8.78 -4.06
N LEU A 189 17.68 -7.69 -4.43
CA LEU A 189 18.29 -6.55 -5.11
C LEU A 189 19.53 -6.05 -4.34
N THR A 190 20.67 -5.95 -5.00
CA THR A 190 21.94 -5.54 -4.38
C THR A 190 22.46 -4.23 -4.93
N ALA A 191 22.97 -3.36 -4.05
CA ALA A 191 23.79 -2.20 -4.40
C ALA A 191 25.10 -2.28 -3.60
N THR A 192 26.25 -2.02 -4.24
CA THR A 192 27.58 -2.15 -3.61
C THR A 192 27.73 -1.30 -2.34
N GLY A 193 27.07 -0.14 -2.27
CA GLY A 193 27.07 0.74 -1.11
C GLY A 193 25.97 0.49 -0.09
N GLY A 194 25.10 -0.50 -0.29
CA GLY A 194 23.94 -0.78 0.59
C GLY A 194 22.87 0.32 0.63
N VAL A 195 22.98 1.32 -0.24
CA VAL A 195 22.06 2.46 -0.34
C VAL A 195 21.26 2.33 -1.62
N PHE A 196 19.94 2.29 -1.49
CA PHE A 196 19.00 2.19 -2.61
C PHE A 196 18.29 3.53 -2.79
N ARG A 197 18.72 4.31 -3.79
CA ARG A 197 18.06 5.56 -4.14
C ARG A 197 16.96 5.29 -5.15
N ASN A 198 15.74 5.66 -4.80
CA ASN A 198 14.60 5.45 -5.67
C ASN A 198 13.52 6.50 -5.43
N VAL A 199 13.31 7.40 -6.39
CA VAL A 199 12.20 8.37 -6.33
C VAL A 199 10.87 7.79 -6.81
N MET A 200 10.89 6.60 -7.41
CA MET A 200 9.72 5.82 -7.82
C MET A 200 8.72 6.54 -8.74
N ARG A 201 9.10 7.64 -9.40
CA ARG A 201 8.22 8.42 -10.27
C ARG A 201 7.83 7.63 -11.52
N ARG A 202 8.79 7.00 -12.20
CA ARG A 202 8.57 6.09 -13.33
C ARG A 202 7.72 4.88 -12.93
N ALA A 203 7.90 4.36 -11.71
CA ALA A 203 7.08 3.27 -11.20
C ALA A 203 5.63 3.72 -11.03
N TYR A 204 5.42 4.91 -10.45
CA TYR A 204 4.09 5.52 -10.32
C TYR A 204 3.45 5.80 -11.67
N ASP A 205 4.15 6.45 -12.60
CA ASP A 205 3.60 6.80 -13.92
C ASP A 205 3.19 5.57 -14.74
N LYS A 206 3.87 4.43 -14.53
CA LYS A 206 3.57 3.16 -15.20
C LYS A 206 2.48 2.34 -14.49
N THR A 207 2.34 2.45 -13.17
CA THR A 207 1.50 1.52 -12.40
C THR A 207 0.36 2.16 -11.62
N GLY A 208 0.37 3.48 -11.49
CA GLY A 208 -0.61 4.27 -10.75
C GLY A 208 -0.50 4.16 -9.23
N GLN A 209 0.55 3.52 -8.69
CA GLN A 209 0.66 3.29 -7.26
C GLN A 209 2.11 3.27 -6.74
N ILE A 210 2.37 4.07 -5.71
CA ILE A 210 3.57 4.02 -4.85
C ILE A 210 3.17 4.34 -3.39
N PRO A 211 3.99 4.00 -2.38
CA PRO A 211 3.68 4.30 -0.98
C PRO A 211 3.43 5.79 -0.74
N MET A 212 2.48 6.08 0.16
CA MET A 212 2.16 7.44 0.61
C MET A 212 1.69 8.41 -0.50
N TYR A 213 1.35 7.90 -1.69
CA TYR A 213 0.91 8.70 -2.83
C TYR A 213 -0.55 8.38 -3.23
N SER A 214 -1.41 8.28 -2.23
CA SER A 214 -2.83 8.01 -2.50
C SER A 214 -3.49 9.21 -3.20
N PRO A 215 -4.31 8.98 -4.25
CA PRO A 215 -4.97 10.08 -4.96
C PRO A 215 -6.13 10.72 -4.17
N SER A 216 -6.57 10.09 -3.07
CA SER A 216 -7.68 10.60 -2.25
C SER A 216 -7.58 10.14 -0.80
N VAL A 217 -8.40 10.74 0.06
CA VAL A 217 -8.57 10.29 1.46
C VAL A 217 -9.19 8.89 1.59
N PHE A 218 -9.71 8.33 0.49
CA PHE A 218 -10.32 7.00 0.42
C PHE A 218 -9.36 5.91 -0.07
N ASN A 219 -8.06 6.23 -0.13
CA ASN A 219 -7.00 5.34 -0.62
C ASN A 219 -7.02 5.17 -2.16
N PHE A 220 -6.18 4.27 -2.70
CA PHE A 220 -6.06 3.97 -4.14
C PHE A 220 -7.29 3.30 -4.74
N PHE A 221 -8.08 2.62 -3.92
CA PHE A 221 -9.29 1.91 -4.35
C PHE A 221 -10.26 1.73 -3.19
N ALA A 222 -11.54 1.68 -3.54
CA ALA A 222 -12.65 1.47 -2.64
C ALA A 222 -12.66 -0.02 -2.20
N PRO A 223 -12.73 -0.27 -0.89
CA PRO A 223 -12.59 -1.62 -0.35
C PRO A 223 -13.86 -2.48 -0.48
N ASP A 224 -14.93 -1.92 -1.02
CA ASP A 224 -16.17 -2.56 -1.47
C ASP A 224 -16.35 -2.50 -3.00
N TYR A 225 -15.30 -2.13 -3.74
CA TYR A 225 -15.33 -2.19 -5.19
C TYR A 225 -15.52 -3.63 -5.68
N THR A 226 -16.44 -3.78 -6.61
CA THR A 226 -16.76 -5.02 -7.29
C THR A 226 -16.58 -4.79 -8.79
N PRO A 227 -15.61 -5.46 -9.44
CA PRO A 227 -15.48 -5.40 -10.89
C PRO A 227 -16.67 -6.11 -11.56
N ASP A 228 -16.98 -5.73 -12.80
CA ASP A 228 -18.03 -6.36 -13.60
C ASP A 228 -17.75 -7.85 -13.87
N GLY A 229 -18.74 -8.56 -14.40
CA GLY A 229 -18.66 -9.99 -14.70
C GLY A 229 -19.00 -10.88 -13.49
N ALA A 230 -18.27 -11.99 -13.34
CA ALA A 230 -18.61 -13.04 -12.37
C ALA A 230 -18.60 -12.59 -10.91
N LEU A 231 -17.67 -11.67 -10.55
CA LEU A 231 -17.61 -11.11 -9.19
C LEU A 231 -18.88 -10.33 -8.86
N LYS A 232 -19.35 -9.47 -9.78
CA LYS A 232 -20.63 -8.76 -9.64
C LYS A 232 -21.83 -9.69 -9.61
N GLY A 233 -21.87 -10.68 -10.50
CA GLY A 233 -22.96 -11.67 -10.57
C GLY A 233 -23.13 -12.51 -9.30
N THR A 234 -22.08 -12.62 -8.48
CA THR A 234 -22.06 -13.41 -7.24
C THR A 234 -21.97 -12.55 -5.97
N GLY A 235 -22.02 -11.22 -6.11
CA GLY A 235 -21.94 -10.29 -4.98
C GLY A 235 -20.59 -10.30 -4.25
N LYS A 236 -19.51 -10.65 -4.96
CA LYS A 236 -18.14 -10.70 -4.43
C LYS A 236 -17.38 -9.40 -4.74
N TYR A 237 -16.44 -9.07 -3.88
CA TYR A 237 -15.57 -7.90 -3.99
C TYR A 237 -14.25 -8.26 -4.67
N GLY A 238 -13.67 -7.28 -5.35
CA GLY A 238 -12.31 -7.35 -5.86
C GLY A 238 -11.67 -5.96 -5.82
N PRO A 239 -11.40 -5.40 -4.62
CA PRO A 239 -11.03 -3.99 -4.46
C PRO A 239 -9.88 -3.53 -5.35
N GLU A 240 -8.81 -4.33 -5.41
CA GLU A 240 -7.57 -4.01 -6.12
C GLU A 240 -7.80 -3.93 -7.64
N PHE A 241 -8.83 -4.59 -8.17
CA PHE A 241 -9.20 -4.52 -9.59
C PHE A 241 -9.63 -3.11 -10.02
N GLN A 242 -10.02 -2.22 -9.09
CA GLN A 242 -10.36 -0.84 -9.45
C GLN A 242 -9.19 -0.10 -10.09
N THR A 243 -7.96 -0.49 -9.74
CA THR A 243 -6.73 0.08 -10.33
C THR A 243 -6.31 -0.62 -11.61
N LEU A 244 -6.94 -1.74 -11.98
CA LEU A 244 -6.62 -2.50 -13.18
C LEU A 244 -7.40 -1.95 -14.39
N ASN A 245 -6.67 -1.41 -15.34
CA ASN A 245 -7.20 -0.98 -16.63
C ASN A 245 -6.12 -1.17 -17.72
N SER A 246 -6.48 -0.90 -18.98
CA SER A 246 -5.56 -1.09 -20.11
C SER A 246 -4.26 -0.29 -19.98
N GLN A 247 -4.29 0.89 -19.35
CA GLN A 247 -3.10 1.71 -19.13
C GLN A 247 -2.22 1.12 -18.04
N THR A 248 -2.77 0.80 -16.87
CA THR A 248 -1.98 0.27 -15.74
C THR A 248 -1.48 -1.16 -15.99
N LEU A 249 -2.20 -1.98 -16.76
CA LEU A 249 -1.74 -3.30 -17.18
C LEU A 249 -0.55 -3.19 -18.15
N THR A 250 -0.69 -2.40 -19.21
CA THR A 250 0.39 -2.17 -20.18
C THR A 250 1.60 -1.52 -19.51
N GLY A 251 1.34 -0.54 -18.65
CA GLY A 251 2.36 0.13 -17.88
C GLY A 251 3.08 -0.81 -16.91
N TYR A 252 2.37 -1.74 -16.25
CA TYR A 252 3.00 -2.79 -15.45
C TYR A 252 3.95 -3.67 -16.26
N LEU A 253 3.55 -4.12 -17.47
CA LEU A 253 4.44 -4.91 -18.33
C LEU A 253 5.67 -4.10 -18.77
N ASN A 254 5.50 -2.82 -19.08
CA ASN A 254 6.60 -1.91 -19.39
C ASN A 254 7.51 -1.66 -18.18
N ALA A 255 6.95 -1.63 -16.97
CA ALA A 255 7.70 -1.48 -15.73
C ALA A 255 8.50 -2.75 -15.45
N LEU A 256 7.87 -3.91 -15.57
CA LEU A 256 8.51 -5.21 -15.43
C LEU A 256 9.66 -5.38 -16.44
N ASN A 257 9.47 -4.99 -17.71
CA ASN A 257 10.55 -4.98 -18.69
C ASN A 257 11.73 -4.11 -18.23
N SER A 258 11.45 -2.91 -17.70
CA SER A 258 12.50 -2.02 -17.18
C SER A 258 13.21 -2.67 -15.99
N TRP A 259 12.46 -3.24 -15.05
CA TRP A 259 13.00 -3.79 -13.82
C TRP A 259 13.81 -5.08 -14.02
N ILE A 260 13.30 -6.07 -14.77
CA ILE A 260 13.98 -7.37 -14.87
C ILE A 260 14.71 -7.60 -16.20
N ILE A 261 14.25 -7.04 -17.33
CA ILE A 261 14.94 -7.26 -18.61
C ILE A 261 16.09 -6.27 -18.78
N VAL A 262 15.85 -5.00 -18.50
CA VAL A 262 16.87 -3.93 -18.60
C VAL A 262 17.72 -3.82 -17.33
N ASP A 263 17.26 -4.39 -16.21
CA ASP A 263 17.89 -4.30 -14.87
C ASP A 263 17.86 -2.89 -14.24
N ASP A 264 16.93 -2.06 -14.70
CA ASP A 264 16.72 -0.68 -14.24
C ASP A 264 15.57 -0.65 -13.21
N VAL A 265 15.87 -1.18 -12.02
CA VAL A 265 14.89 -1.46 -10.96
C VAL A 265 14.51 -0.22 -10.15
N VAL A 266 15.44 0.73 -10.02
CA VAL A 266 15.25 1.94 -9.22
C VAL A 266 15.41 3.18 -10.09
N GLU A 267 14.67 4.23 -9.76
CA GLU A 267 14.87 5.53 -10.37
C GLU A 267 15.88 6.33 -9.55
N TYR A 268 17.15 6.17 -9.92
CA TYR A 268 18.23 6.99 -9.38
C TYR A 268 18.11 8.42 -9.92
N THR A 269 18.16 9.40 -9.04
CA THR A 269 18.18 10.83 -9.41
C THR A 269 18.99 11.66 -8.42
N THR A 270 19.29 12.91 -8.79
CA THR A 270 19.91 13.91 -7.92
C THR A 270 18.85 14.62 -7.08
N TYR A 271 19.12 14.85 -5.79
CA TYR A 271 18.18 15.51 -4.89
C TYR A 271 18.39 17.02 -4.78
N PHE A 272 19.61 17.49 -5.05
CA PHE A 272 19.98 18.90 -4.97
C PHE A 272 21.06 19.25 -5.99
N SER A 273 21.20 20.55 -6.26
CA SER A 273 22.18 21.06 -7.22
C SER A 273 23.61 20.75 -6.79
N GLY A 274 24.44 20.29 -7.74
CA GLY A 274 25.85 19.96 -7.50
C GLY A 274 26.10 18.54 -6.94
N GLU A 275 25.06 17.71 -6.77
CA GLU A 275 25.26 16.31 -6.39
C GLU A 275 25.93 15.51 -7.52
N LYS A 276 26.96 14.73 -7.16
CA LYS A 276 27.66 13.83 -8.10
C LYS A 276 26.99 12.46 -8.14
N TYR A 277 26.95 11.86 -9.33
CA TYR A 277 26.50 10.48 -9.53
C TYR A 277 27.37 9.48 -8.74
N LYS A 278 26.73 8.47 -8.15
CA LYS A 278 27.37 7.47 -7.26
C LYS A 278 27.12 6.07 -7.82
N PRO A 279 28.06 5.49 -8.59
CA PRO A 279 27.89 4.16 -9.20
C PRO A 279 27.57 3.06 -8.19
N LEU A 280 28.13 3.13 -6.97
CA LEU A 280 27.90 2.16 -5.90
C LEU A 280 26.44 2.10 -5.39
N GLN A 281 25.61 3.05 -5.81
CA GLN A 281 24.19 3.15 -5.44
C GLN A 281 23.27 2.76 -6.60
N GLU A 282 23.81 2.30 -7.73
CA GLU A 282 23.05 1.69 -8.80
C GLU A 282 22.86 0.20 -8.48
N PRO A 283 21.63 -0.22 -8.16
CA PRO A 283 21.37 -1.60 -7.81
C PRO A 283 21.10 -2.45 -9.04
N GLY A 284 21.36 -3.76 -8.92
CA GLY A 284 21.02 -4.75 -9.93
C GLY A 284 20.77 -6.13 -9.32
N PHE A 285 20.28 -7.05 -10.15
CA PHE A 285 20.07 -8.44 -9.75
C PHE A 285 21.26 -9.34 -10.12
N ILE A 286 21.76 -10.11 -9.15
CA ILE A 286 22.83 -11.10 -9.39
C ILE A 286 22.19 -12.46 -9.69
N LEU A 287 22.12 -12.82 -10.97
CA LEU A 287 21.43 -14.03 -11.46
C LEU A 287 22.37 -15.12 -11.98
N THR A 288 23.69 -14.89 -11.93
CA THR A 288 24.72 -15.78 -12.52
C THR A 288 24.69 -17.20 -11.94
N ALA A 289 24.32 -17.34 -10.67
CA ALA A 289 24.16 -18.65 -10.03
C ALA A 289 23.07 -19.53 -10.67
N ASP A 290 22.13 -18.93 -11.40
CA ASP A 290 21.01 -19.63 -12.03
C ASP A 290 21.23 -19.97 -13.49
N TYR A 291 22.34 -19.51 -14.08
CA TYR A 291 22.65 -19.79 -15.48
C TYR A 291 22.66 -21.29 -15.80
N PRO A 292 23.19 -22.20 -14.96
CA PRO A 292 23.11 -23.64 -15.22
C PRO A 292 21.67 -24.17 -15.35
N LEU A 293 20.68 -23.54 -14.70
CA LEU A 293 19.27 -23.94 -14.77
C LEU A 293 18.60 -23.54 -16.08
N THR A 294 19.24 -22.67 -16.87
CA THR A 294 18.69 -22.21 -18.15
C THR A 294 18.77 -23.23 -19.26
N ARG A 295 19.43 -24.38 -19.09
CA ARG A 295 19.49 -25.43 -20.10
C ARG A 295 18.11 -26.08 -20.31
N ASN A 296 17.85 -26.60 -21.52
CA ASN A 296 16.56 -27.23 -21.85
C ASN A 296 16.19 -28.38 -20.89
N ASP A 297 17.18 -29.17 -20.48
CA ASP A 297 17.04 -30.29 -19.53
C ASP A 297 16.88 -29.84 -18.07
N ARG A 298 17.05 -28.55 -17.77
CA ARG A 298 17.00 -27.96 -16.42
C ARG A 298 15.93 -26.88 -16.24
N LEU A 299 15.19 -26.55 -17.30
CA LEU A 299 14.11 -25.56 -17.24
C LEU A 299 13.05 -25.83 -16.16
N PRO A 300 12.61 -27.09 -15.89
CA PRO A 300 11.68 -27.34 -14.80
C PRO A 300 12.20 -26.81 -13.46
N GLN A 301 13.48 -27.02 -13.15
CA GLN A 301 14.11 -26.55 -11.91
C GLN A 301 14.20 -25.02 -11.85
N LEU A 302 14.45 -24.35 -13.00
CA LEU A 302 14.43 -22.89 -13.09
C LEU A 302 13.03 -22.35 -12.74
N LEU A 303 12.00 -22.94 -13.36
CA LEU A 303 10.61 -22.53 -13.17
C LEU A 303 10.12 -22.83 -11.76
N ASP A 304 10.44 -23.99 -11.20
CA ASP A 304 10.11 -24.35 -9.82
C ASP A 304 10.73 -23.38 -8.81
N LYS A 305 12.01 -23.01 -9.00
CA LYS A 305 12.70 -22.03 -8.17
C LYS A 305 11.95 -20.70 -8.14
N TYR A 306 11.66 -20.12 -9.31
CA TYR A 306 11.02 -18.80 -9.39
C TYR A 306 9.53 -18.83 -9.09
N ASN A 307 8.84 -19.95 -9.35
CA ASN A 307 7.49 -20.19 -8.86
C ASN A 307 7.47 -20.16 -7.33
N LEU A 308 8.42 -20.82 -6.65
CA LEU A 308 8.52 -20.79 -5.20
C LEU A 308 8.80 -19.38 -4.67
N ILE A 309 9.79 -18.68 -5.24
CA ILE A 309 10.23 -17.35 -4.76
C ILE A 309 9.15 -16.29 -4.98
N LEU A 310 8.52 -16.23 -6.16
CA LEU A 310 7.66 -15.12 -6.56
C LEU A 310 6.16 -15.43 -6.44
N ALA A 311 5.79 -16.70 -6.62
CA ALA A 311 4.40 -17.16 -6.70
C ALA A 311 4.03 -18.20 -5.63
N HIS A 312 4.88 -18.39 -4.61
CA HIS A 312 4.63 -19.32 -3.50
C HIS A 312 4.38 -20.78 -3.94
N GLY A 313 4.88 -21.17 -5.11
CA GLY A 313 4.65 -22.50 -5.66
C GLY A 313 3.25 -22.71 -6.26
N ARG A 314 2.46 -21.64 -6.46
CA ARG A 314 1.04 -21.73 -6.84
C ARG A 314 0.74 -21.54 -8.32
N LEU A 315 1.75 -21.37 -9.19
CA LEU A 315 1.50 -21.36 -10.63
C LEU A 315 0.90 -22.70 -11.07
N SER A 316 -0.15 -22.65 -11.89
CA SER A 316 -0.76 -23.86 -12.46
C SER A 316 0.20 -24.53 -13.43
N GLN A 317 0.03 -25.85 -13.61
CA GLN A 317 0.80 -26.61 -14.59
C GLN A 317 0.65 -26.01 -16.00
N LYS A 318 -0.57 -25.56 -16.36
CA LYS A 318 -0.84 -24.88 -17.62
C LYS A 318 0.03 -23.63 -17.82
N THR A 319 0.13 -22.75 -16.82
CA THR A 319 0.99 -21.56 -16.89
C THR A 319 2.46 -21.96 -16.99
N LEU A 320 2.91 -22.94 -16.20
CA LEU A 320 4.29 -23.44 -16.26
C LEU A 320 4.65 -24.00 -17.64
N ASP A 321 3.76 -24.78 -18.26
CA ASP A 321 3.96 -25.37 -19.59
C ASP A 321 4.03 -24.30 -20.68
N ILE A 322 3.18 -23.27 -20.63
CA ILE A 322 3.22 -22.13 -21.56
C ILE A 322 4.55 -21.39 -21.46
N ILE A 323 5.00 -21.08 -20.24
CA ILE A 323 6.27 -20.38 -20.01
C ILE A 323 7.44 -21.26 -20.47
N LYS A 324 7.44 -22.54 -20.12
CA LYS A 324 8.45 -23.50 -20.56
C LYS A 324 8.54 -23.57 -22.08
N GLY A 325 7.40 -23.64 -22.77
CA GLY A 325 7.33 -23.63 -24.24
C GLY A 325 7.98 -22.38 -24.82
N ALA A 326 7.63 -21.20 -24.32
CA ALA A 326 8.23 -19.94 -24.76
C ALA A 326 9.76 -19.90 -24.53
N LEU A 327 10.23 -20.43 -23.40
CA LEU A 327 11.66 -20.50 -23.11
C LEU A 327 12.38 -21.49 -24.02
N LEU A 328 11.75 -22.61 -24.42
CA LEU A 328 12.35 -23.62 -25.33
C LEU A 328 12.64 -23.07 -26.74
N GLU A 329 11.85 -22.10 -27.19
CA GLU A 329 12.06 -21.41 -28.47
C GLU A 329 13.21 -20.39 -28.43
N MET A 330 13.72 -20.04 -27.24
CA MET A 330 14.87 -19.16 -27.11
C MET A 330 16.17 -19.95 -27.36
N PRO A 331 17.04 -19.49 -28.28
CA PRO A 331 18.32 -20.14 -28.52
C PRO A 331 19.20 -20.09 -27.27
N ILE A 332 19.95 -21.16 -27.04
CA ILE A 332 20.94 -21.23 -25.98
C ILE A 332 22.17 -22.01 -26.45
N SER A 333 23.31 -21.33 -26.45
CA SER A 333 24.60 -21.97 -26.76
C SER A 333 25.16 -22.61 -25.50
N VAL A 334 25.62 -23.86 -25.59
CA VAL A 334 26.20 -24.60 -24.45
C VAL A 334 27.53 -25.21 -24.87
N THR A 335 28.59 -24.91 -24.13
CA THR A 335 29.94 -25.46 -24.34
C THR A 335 30.40 -26.17 -23.08
N ASN A 336 30.82 -27.44 -23.20
CA ASN A 336 31.23 -28.27 -22.06
C ASN A 336 30.20 -28.30 -20.92
N GLY A 337 28.91 -28.28 -21.29
CA GLY A 337 27.79 -28.26 -20.34
C GLY A 337 27.49 -26.91 -19.69
N VAL A 338 28.28 -25.87 -19.97
CA VAL A 338 28.11 -24.51 -19.46
C VAL A 338 27.38 -23.65 -20.50
N PRO A 339 26.23 -23.05 -20.15
CA PRO A 339 25.55 -22.08 -21.01
C PRO A 339 26.37 -20.82 -21.29
N ASN A 340 26.25 -20.28 -22.49
CA ASN A 340 26.69 -18.92 -22.79
C ASN A 340 26.00 -17.93 -21.83
N ALA A 341 26.77 -16.99 -21.30
CA ALA A 341 26.32 -16.08 -20.24
C ALA A 341 25.19 -15.13 -20.71
N ASP A 342 25.26 -14.62 -21.93
CA ASP A 342 24.26 -13.69 -22.46
C ASP A 342 22.94 -14.40 -22.75
N ASP A 343 23.00 -15.58 -23.37
CA ASP A 343 21.84 -16.43 -23.61
C ASP A 343 21.17 -16.83 -22.29
N ALA A 344 21.97 -17.25 -21.30
CA ALA A 344 21.48 -17.63 -19.99
C ALA A 344 20.86 -16.44 -19.24
N SER A 345 21.53 -15.29 -19.21
CA SER A 345 21.02 -14.05 -18.61
C SER A 345 19.66 -13.69 -19.17
N ARG A 346 19.52 -13.71 -20.51
CA ARG A 346 18.25 -13.42 -21.19
C ARG A 346 17.16 -14.42 -20.79
N ARG A 347 17.47 -15.71 -20.77
CA ARG A 347 16.50 -16.77 -20.48
C ARG A 347 16.02 -16.74 -19.03
N VAL A 348 16.89 -16.49 -18.04
CA VAL A 348 16.48 -16.29 -16.64
C VAL A 348 15.55 -15.08 -16.52
N ARG A 349 15.94 -13.94 -17.09
CA ARG A 349 15.17 -12.68 -16.99
C ARG A 349 13.80 -12.80 -17.65
N ILE A 350 13.71 -13.47 -18.80
CA ILE A 350 12.43 -13.76 -19.47
C ILE A 350 11.57 -14.74 -18.66
N ALA A 351 12.16 -15.77 -18.04
CA ALA A 351 11.41 -16.69 -17.18
C ALA A 351 10.72 -15.93 -16.03
N ILE A 352 11.46 -15.05 -15.35
CA ILE A 352 10.94 -14.20 -14.27
C ILE A 352 9.87 -13.25 -14.80
N PHE A 353 10.12 -12.59 -15.93
CA PHE A 353 9.15 -11.70 -16.58
C PHE A 353 7.83 -12.41 -16.85
N LEU A 354 7.87 -13.59 -17.49
CA LEU A 354 6.66 -14.33 -17.88
C LEU A 354 5.91 -14.87 -16.65
N ILE A 355 6.63 -15.31 -15.61
CA ILE A 355 6.02 -15.68 -14.33
C ILE A 355 5.25 -14.47 -13.77
N MET A 356 5.90 -13.32 -13.66
CA MET A 356 5.30 -12.12 -13.07
C MET A 356 4.23 -11.45 -13.94
N ALA A 357 4.20 -11.74 -15.24
CA ALA A 357 3.15 -11.29 -16.16
C ALA A 357 1.92 -12.21 -16.15
N SER A 358 2.04 -13.44 -15.62
CA SER A 358 0.97 -14.43 -15.68
C SER A 358 -0.21 -14.10 -14.75
N PRO A 359 -1.45 -14.42 -15.14
CA PRO A 359 -2.62 -14.26 -14.26
C PRO A 359 -2.47 -15.01 -12.93
N ASP A 360 -1.87 -16.20 -12.95
CA ASP A 360 -1.63 -17.01 -11.74
C ASP A 360 -0.72 -16.31 -10.74
N TYR A 361 0.28 -15.55 -11.20
CA TYR A 361 1.10 -14.72 -10.31
C TYR A 361 0.34 -13.49 -9.80
N LEU A 362 -0.43 -12.86 -10.68
CA LEU A 362 -1.17 -11.63 -10.37
C LEU A 362 -2.28 -11.87 -9.34
N ILE A 363 -2.77 -13.09 -9.20
CA ILE A 363 -3.73 -13.50 -8.17
C ILE A 363 -2.99 -14.26 -7.07
N ASN A 364 -2.88 -13.66 -5.89
CA ASN A 364 -2.38 -14.34 -4.70
C ASN A 364 -3.52 -15.15 -4.07
N LYS A 365 -3.60 -16.44 -4.40
CA LYS A 365 -4.58 -17.38 -3.86
C LYS A 365 -4.23 -17.83 -2.45
#